data_AF-A0A1X0NKS8-F1
#
_entry.id   AF-A0A1X0NKS8-F1
#
_cell.length_a   1.000
_cell.length_b   1.000
_cell.length_c   1.000
_cell.angle_alpha   90.00
_cell.angle_beta   90.00
_cell.angle_gamma   90.00
#
_symmetry.space_group_name_H-M   'P 1'
#
loop_
_entity.id
_entity.type
_entity.pdbx_description
1 polymer ?
#
loop_
_entity_poly.entity_id
_entity_poly.type
_entity_poly.pdbx_seq_one_letter_code
_entity_poly.pdbx_strand_id
1 'polypeptide(L)'
;VAAHEIAHALGFNVHNMEGKSMLRRQYTIATITPYVVSQNTRRAAKLHYNCVSDRGLPLQSVASYATVAYMRSSADTPESTEMMSLRKPMNQKLNGIDVVPAGESSSSYQGLQVVEKYKVSPGSMVYSSHWSRRIAKDELMVGLVGAGYYTALTLGAFADLGYYKVNWTMAEQMSWGNNSGCGLLEKKCVEGGRTKFPDMFCTTESTEGSAGLQCTSDRQSLGTCTIQTHERDLPGQFQYFSDGKLGGNKTDLMDYCPIIVGKRETSCTDGDQSQMPGSLIAANSRCVQGENLIADDTAVGAVCVEVSCKKNEVSVRYSGNDNWYSCPEGGRLAVKGNVLQGKIVCPKYADVCNTINRVIDKGRGRPMKLGAYVDHGNDGRSDGSVTAAILVPLLFIFLAVFTIMAP
;
A
#
# COMPACT_ATOMS: atom_id res chain seq x y z
N VAL A 1 11.04 -0.30 5.06
CA VAL A 1 11.22 -0.12 6.52
C VAL A 1 12.08 1.09 6.87
N ALA A 2 13.35 1.19 6.50
CA ALA A 2 14.17 2.37 6.87
C ALA A 2 13.54 3.73 6.50
N ALA A 3 13.00 3.87 5.28
CA ALA A 3 12.30 5.09 4.86
C ALA A 3 11.04 5.42 5.70
N HIS A 4 10.36 4.39 6.22
CA HIS A 4 9.18 4.54 7.07
C HIS A 4 9.57 5.15 8.44
N GLU A 5 10.63 4.63 9.06
CA GLU A 5 11.13 5.18 10.33
C GLU A 5 11.65 6.61 10.16
N ILE A 6 12.31 6.89 9.03
CA ILE A 6 12.73 8.26 8.69
C ILE A 6 11.50 9.17 8.56
N ALA A 7 10.42 8.71 7.93
CA ALA A 7 9.20 9.51 7.81
C ALA A 7 8.56 9.84 9.17
N HIS A 8 8.60 8.91 10.14
CA HIS A 8 8.23 9.23 11.52
C HIS A 8 9.12 10.30 12.14
N ALA A 9 10.44 10.16 12.01
CA ALA A 9 11.40 11.15 12.51
C ALA A 9 11.22 12.53 11.86
N LEU A 10 10.79 12.57 10.60
CA LEU A 10 10.46 13.79 9.85
C LEU A 10 9.09 14.37 10.23
N GLY A 11 8.35 13.72 11.14
CA GLY A 11 7.15 14.29 11.75
C GLY A 11 5.84 13.68 11.29
N PHE A 12 5.86 12.57 10.54
CA PHE A 12 4.65 11.78 10.27
C PHE A 12 4.21 11.09 11.56
N ASN A 13 3.41 11.77 12.39
CA ASN A 13 2.83 11.18 13.58
C ASN A 13 1.50 11.86 13.94
N VAL A 14 0.65 11.12 14.65
CA VAL A 14 -0.71 11.56 15.00
C VAL A 14 -0.70 12.86 15.82
N HIS A 15 0.29 13.03 16.70
CA HIS A 15 0.44 14.22 17.55
C HIS A 15 0.72 15.49 16.74
N ASN A 16 1.64 15.42 15.77
CA ASN A 16 1.94 16.54 14.88
C ASN A 16 0.74 16.87 13.99
N MET A 17 0.04 15.86 13.48
CA MET A 17 -1.17 16.06 12.68
C MET A 17 -2.29 16.71 13.52
N GLU A 18 -2.44 16.34 14.79
CA GLU A 18 -3.31 17.01 15.76
C GLU A 18 -2.92 18.47 15.98
N GLY A 19 -1.65 18.75 16.26
CA GLY A 19 -1.13 20.11 16.46
C GLY A 19 -1.30 21.01 15.23
N LYS A 20 -1.38 20.43 14.03
CA LYS A 20 -1.66 21.12 12.77
C LYS A 20 -3.14 21.10 12.37
N SER A 21 -4.04 20.62 13.24
CA SER A 21 -5.49 20.53 12.97
C SER A 21 -5.83 19.75 11.69
N MET A 22 -5.02 18.75 11.36
CA MET A 22 -5.19 17.91 10.17
C MET A 22 -6.17 16.76 10.39
N LEU A 23 -6.55 16.48 11.64
CA LEU A 23 -7.33 15.30 12.02
C LEU A 23 -8.78 15.63 12.36
N ARG A 24 -9.69 14.76 11.94
CA ARG A 24 -11.07 14.69 12.42
C ARG A 24 -11.32 13.31 13.01
N ARG A 25 -11.86 13.25 14.22
CA ARG A 25 -12.18 11.98 14.88
C ARG A 25 -13.61 11.58 14.59
N GLN A 26 -13.81 10.30 14.30
CA GLN A 26 -15.14 9.69 14.27
C GLN A 26 -15.23 8.62 15.35
N TYR A 27 -16.36 8.63 16.05
CA TYR A 27 -16.64 7.74 17.16
C TYR A 27 -17.65 6.69 16.72
N THR A 28 -17.37 5.42 17.00
CA THR A 28 -18.35 4.33 16.94
C THR A 28 -18.45 3.69 18.33
N ILE A 29 -19.43 2.80 18.50
CA ILE A 29 -19.60 2.06 19.77
C ILE A 29 -18.34 1.26 20.14
N ALA A 30 -17.51 0.88 19.16
CA ALA A 30 -16.37 -0.02 19.36
C ALA A 30 -15.00 0.62 19.06
N THR A 31 -14.94 1.70 18.28
CA THR A 31 -13.68 2.27 17.79
C THR A 31 -13.72 3.79 17.71
N ILE A 32 -12.57 4.41 17.93
CA ILE A 32 -12.35 5.82 17.57
C ILE A 32 -11.33 5.83 16.45
N THR A 33 -11.73 6.37 15.31
CA THR A 33 -10.88 6.40 14.10
C THR A 33 -10.54 7.86 13.80
N PRO A 34 -9.24 8.24 13.84
CA PRO A 34 -8.81 9.52 13.31
C PRO A 34 -8.77 9.46 11.80
N TYR A 35 -9.28 10.50 11.15
CA TYR A 35 -9.18 10.70 9.71
C TYR A 35 -8.36 11.95 9.41
N VAL A 36 -7.42 11.85 8.49
CA VAL A 36 -6.70 12.99 7.94
C VAL A 36 -7.59 13.69 6.92
N VAL A 37 -7.94 14.93 7.23
CA VAL A 37 -8.87 15.79 6.45
C VAL A 37 -8.18 17.03 5.87
N SER A 38 -6.86 17.07 5.92
CA SER A 38 -6.05 18.15 5.35
C SER A 38 -6.14 18.21 3.82
N GLN A 39 -5.83 19.38 3.25
CA GLN A 39 -6.17 19.70 1.85
C GLN A 39 -5.45 18.80 0.85
N ASN A 40 -4.13 18.65 0.98
CA ASN A 40 -3.33 17.88 0.02
C ASN A 40 -3.56 16.37 0.18
N THR A 41 -3.68 15.87 1.42
CA THR A 41 -4.05 14.47 1.65
C THR A 41 -5.42 14.13 1.07
N ARG A 42 -6.44 15.00 1.21
CA ARG A 42 -7.75 14.76 0.58
C ARG A 42 -7.70 14.79 -0.94
N ARG A 43 -6.91 15.68 -1.53
CA ARG A 43 -6.70 15.72 -2.99
C ARG A 43 -6.03 14.45 -3.49
N ALA A 44 -4.98 13.99 -2.81
CA ALA A 44 -4.29 12.75 -3.14
C ALA A 44 -5.22 11.53 -3.00
N ALA A 45 -5.98 11.44 -1.90
CA ALA A 45 -6.97 10.39 -1.70
C ALA A 45 -8.07 10.43 -2.79
N LYS A 46 -8.56 11.62 -3.14
CA LYS A 46 -9.56 11.78 -4.22
C LYS A 46 -9.06 11.20 -5.53
N LEU A 47 -7.83 11.52 -5.91
CA LEU A 47 -7.21 11.03 -7.16
C LEU A 47 -6.97 9.52 -7.09
N HIS A 48 -6.46 9.02 -5.97
CA HIS A 48 -6.13 7.61 -5.80
C HIS A 48 -7.38 6.72 -5.81
N TYR A 49 -8.37 7.00 -4.96
CA TYR A 49 -9.56 6.16 -4.83
C TYR A 49 -10.66 6.50 -5.87
N ASN A 50 -10.49 7.58 -6.64
CA ASN A 50 -11.55 8.17 -7.47
C ASN A 50 -12.83 8.43 -6.66
N CYS A 51 -12.67 9.08 -5.49
CA CYS A 51 -13.76 9.32 -4.55
C CYS A 51 -13.57 10.63 -3.80
N VAL A 52 -14.62 11.46 -3.74
CA VAL A 52 -14.69 12.58 -2.80
C VAL A 52 -15.30 12.07 -1.51
N SER A 53 -14.47 11.62 -0.56
CA SER A 53 -14.97 11.21 0.74
C SER A 53 -15.03 12.40 1.70
N ASP A 54 -16.19 12.63 2.29
CA ASP A 54 -16.37 13.64 3.32
C ASP A 54 -15.59 13.32 4.59
N ARG A 55 -15.19 12.05 4.79
CA ARG A 55 -14.48 11.56 5.97
C ARG A 55 -12.98 11.82 5.95
N GLY A 56 -12.36 11.96 4.78
CA GLY A 56 -10.91 11.99 4.66
C GLY A 56 -10.30 10.59 4.69
N LEU A 57 -8.99 10.50 4.92
CA LEU A 57 -8.24 9.23 4.89
C LEU A 57 -8.03 8.70 6.31
N PRO A 58 -8.49 7.48 6.65
CA PRO A 58 -8.38 6.97 8.02
C PRO A 58 -6.94 6.57 8.37
N LEU A 59 -6.54 6.92 9.59
CA LEU A 59 -5.41 6.31 10.26
C LEU A 59 -5.82 4.97 10.89
N GLN A 60 -4.84 4.10 11.11
CA GLN A 60 -5.05 2.81 11.73
C GLN A 60 -5.55 3.00 13.18
N SER A 61 -6.75 2.51 13.46
CA SER A 61 -7.23 2.41 14.84
C SER A 61 -6.79 1.08 15.44
N VAL A 62 -6.09 1.12 16.57
CA VAL A 62 -5.84 -0.07 17.38
C VAL A 62 -6.85 -0.08 18.52
N ALA A 63 -8.06 -0.55 18.25
CA ALA A 63 -9.02 -0.77 19.33
C ALA A 63 -8.65 -2.05 20.07
N SER A 64 -8.01 -1.94 21.24
CA SER A 64 -8.15 -2.99 22.26
C SER A 64 -9.54 -2.88 22.86
N TYR A 65 -10.35 -3.92 22.68
CA TYR A 65 -11.67 -4.09 23.32
C TYR A 65 -11.66 -3.77 24.82
N ALA A 66 -10.52 -3.98 25.49
CA ALA A 66 -10.29 -3.68 26.90
C ALA A 66 -10.46 -2.18 27.25
N THR A 67 -10.12 -1.26 26.33
CA THR A 67 -10.07 0.18 26.62
C THR A 67 -11.46 0.83 26.58
N VAL A 68 -12.35 0.33 25.73
CA VAL A 68 -13.74 0.84 25.64
C VAL A 68 -14.59 0.35 26.83
N ALA A 69 -14.34 -0.88 27.30
CA ALA A 69 -14.96 -1.40 28.52
C ALA A 69 -14.49 -0.62 29.77
N TYR A 70 -13.19 -0.33 29.87
CA TYR A 70 -12.62 0.49 30.93
C TYR A 70 -13.17 1.93 30.94
N MET A 71 -13.35 2.56 29.78
CA MET A 71 -13.95 3.91 29.67
C MET A 71 -15.41 3.96 30.14
N ARG A 72 -16.19 2.88 30.00
CA ARG A 72 -17.56 2.79 30.53
C ARG A 72 -17.60 2.63 32.05
N SER A 73 -16.58 2.00 32.66
CA SER A 73 -16.51 1.81 34.12
C SER A 73 -15.81 2.95 34.87
N SER A 74 -15.00 3.76 34.18
CA SER A 74 -14.20 4.84 34.81
C SER A 74 -14.94 6.17 34.95
N ALA A 75 -16.19 6.25 34.51
CA ALA A 75 -17.00 7.46 34.63
C ALA A 75 -17.51 7.73 36.06
N ASP A 76 -17.32 6.79 37.00
CA ASP A 76 -17.99 6.83 38.31
C ASP A 76 -17.12 6.86 39.58
N THR A 77 -15.78 6.81 39.56
CA THR A 77 -15.00 6.90 40.82
C THR A 77 -13.57 7.45 40.70
N PRO A 78 -13.07 8.22 41.70
CA PRO A 78 -11.69 8.68 41.76
C PRO A 78 -10.77 7.75 42.59
N GLU A 79 -9.51 7.72 42.14
CA GLU A 79 -8.26 7.52 42.89
C GLU A 79 -7.67 6.12 43.19
N SER A 80 -6.37 6.02 42.86
CA SER A 80 -5.28 5.17 43.40
C SER A 80 -5.35 3.65 43.29
N THR A 81 -4.39 3.04 42.57
CA THR A 81 -3.78 1.76 42.99
C THR A 81 -2.39 1.54 42.39
N GLU A 82 -1.47 1.13 43.26
CA GLU A 82 -0.10 0.69 43.04
C GLU A 82 -0.06 -0.75 42.47
N MET A 83 0.86 -1.08 41.54
CA MET A 83 1.08 -2.49 41.16
C MET A 83 2.54 -2.86 40.85
N MET A 84 3.06 -3.74 41.71
CA MET A 84 3.97 -4.89 41.52
C MET A 84 5.21 -4.77 40.63
N SER A 85 6.36 -4.77 41.33
CA SER A 85 7.69 -5.15 40.87
C SER A 85 7.77 -6.64 40.52
N LEU A 86 8.28 -7.00 39.33
CA LEU A 86 8.89 -8.31 39.07
C LEU A 86 10.08 -8.26 38.08
N ARG A 87 11.22 -8.71 38.63
CA ARG A 87 12.41 -9.42 38.08
C ARG A 87 13.48 -8.63 37.30
N LYS A 88 14.69 -8.64 37.90
CA LYS A 88 15.99 -8.25 37.32
C LYS A 88 16.44 -9.26 36.24
N PRO A 89 17.15 -8.83 35.19
CA PRO A 89 17.71 -9.76 34.21
C PRO A 89 18.94 -10.50 34.74
N MET A 90 18.98 -11.81 34.46
CA MET A 90 20.14 -12.69 34.62
C MET A 90 21.17 -12.44 33.50
N ASN A 91 22.45 -12.38 33.87
CA ASN A 91 23.55 -12.38 32.91
C ASN A 91 23.69 -13.76 32.25
N GLN A 92 23.64 -13.85 30.93
CA GLN A 92 24.11 -15.01 30.16
C GLN A 92 25.44 -14.67 29.48
N LYS A 93 26.45 -15.52 29.72
CA LYS A 93 27.76 -15.52 29.04
C LYS A 93 27.62 -16.21 27.68
N LEU A 94 28.15 -15.61 26.62
CA LEU A 94 28.51 -16.30 25.37
C LEU A 94 29.98 -16.00 25.05
N ASN A 95 30.76 -17.07 24.80
CA ASN A 95 32.08 -17.07 24.17
C ASN A 95 33.25 -16.33 24.88
N GLY A 96 33.51 -16.67 26.15
CA GLY A 96 34.89 -16.88 26.63
C GLY A 96 35.95 -15.77 26.49
N ILE A 97 35.57 -14.49 26.36
CA ILE A 97 36.51 -13.37 26.38
C ILE A 97 36.17 -12.49 27.57
N ASP A 98 37.05 -12.46 28.57
CA ASP A 98 37.01 -11.48 29.65
C ASP A 98 37.60 -10.16 29.14
N VAL A 99 36.75 -9.13 28.98
CA VAL A 99 37.21 -7.77 28.65
C VAL A 99 37.33 -6.98 29.96
N VAL A 100 38.56 -6.85 30.44
CA VAL A 100 38.97 -5.95 31.53
C VAL A 100 39.03 -4.50 30.98
N PRO A 101 38.59 -3.47 31.72
CA PRO A 101 38.37 -2.13 31.17
C PRO A 101 39.69 -1.37 31.00
N ALA A 102 39.86 -0.73 29.84
CA ALA A 102 40.96 0.19 29.57
C ALA A 102 40.49 1.65 29.61
N GLY A 103 41.03 2.37 30.59
CA GLY A 103 41.40 3.79 30.64
C GLY A 103 40.63 4.84 29.84
N GLU A 104 40.08 5.81 30.56
CA GLU A 104 39.58 7.09 30.07
C GLU A 104 40.60 7.83 29.18
N SER A 105 40.17 8.25 27.99
CA SER A 105 40.61 9.49 27.34
C SER A 105 39.71 9.80 26.14
N SER A 106 38.92 10.86 26.29
CA SER A 106 38.29 11.74 25.30
C SER A 106 38.15 11.26 23.84
N SER A 107 36.90 11.13 23.37
CA SER A 107 36.37 11.83 22.18
C SER A 107 35.04 11.20 21.75
N SER A 108 34.02 12.06 21.73
CA SER A 108 32.70 11.92 21.09
C SER A 108 32.52 10.77 20.09
N TYR A 109 31.65 9.81 20.43
CA TYR A 109 30.62 9.23 19.56
C TYR A 109 29.76 8.30 20.44
N GLN A 110 28.73 8.85 21.08
CA GLN A 110 27.63 8.02 21.59
C GLN A 110 26.79 7.62 20.38
N GLY A 111 26.85 6.35 20.01
CA GLY A 111 25.90 5.76 19.07
C GLY A 111 24.47 6.06 19.53
N LEU A 112 23.59 6.40 18.59
CA LEU A 112 22.17 6.56 18.86
C LEU A 112 21.63 5.24 19.43
N GLN A 113 21.47 5.18 20.75
CA GLN A 113 20.51 4.26 21.33
C GLN A 113 19.14 4.85 21.07
N VAL A 114 18.35 4.20 20.20
CA VAL A 114 16.92 4.45 20.11
C VAL A 114 16.32 3.96 21.41
N VAL A 115 16.29 4.84 22.40
CA VAL A 115 15.55 4.63 23.65
C VAL A 115 14.13 5.10 23.38
N GLU A 116 13.26 4.20 22.92
CA GLU A 116 11.83 4.46 22.95
C GLU A 116 11.36 4.35 24.41
N LYS A 117 11.67 5.36 25.23
CA LYS A 117 11.03 5.57 26.52
C LYS A 117 10.05 6.72 26.39
N TYR A 118 8.94 6.46 25.70
CA TYR A 118 7.75 7.28 25.89
C TYR A 118 7.06 6.81 27.16
N LYS A 119 7.08 7.64 28.21
CA LYS A 119 6.15 7.48 29.34
C LYS A 119 4.75 7.74 28.79
N VAL A 120 4.01 6.69 28.50
CA VAL A 120 2.59 6.78 28.13
C VAL A 120 1.80 7.00 29.41
N SER A 121 1.19 8.16 29.55
CA SER A 121 0.24 8.43 30.64
C SER A 121 -0.97 7.48 30.47
N PRO A 122 -1.50 6.83 31.54
CA PRO A 122 -2.58 5.82 31.47
C PRO A 122 -3.96 6.30 30.96
N GLY A 123 -4.05 7.45 30.31
CA GLY A 123 -5.27 7.97 29.65
C GLY A 123 -5.04 8.45 28.22
N SER A 124 -3.84 8.23 27.65
CA SER A 124 -3.55 8.62 26.27
C SER A 124 -4.01 7.52 25.31
N MET A 125 -5.08 7.83 24.60
CA MET A 125 -5.70 6.97 23.60
C MET A 125 -4.66 6.58 22.53
N VAL A 126 -4.32 5.28 22.44
CA VAL A 126 -3.27 4.77 21.55
C VAL A 126 -3.80 4.79 20.11
N TYR A 127 -3.63 5.90 19.41
CA TYR A 127 -3.81 5.95 17.96
C TYR A 127 -2.52 5.59 17.28
N SER A 128 -2.62 4.80 16.22
CA SER A 128 -1.45 4.45 15.42
C SER A 128 -1.09 5.63 14.52
N SER A 129 0.19 5.99 14.45
CA SER A 129 0.72 7.02 13.54
C SER A 129 0.85 6.50 12.10
N HIS A 130 -0.10 5.70 11.66
CA HIS A 130 -0.05 4.97 10.39
C HIS A 130 -1.36 5.10 9.64
N TRP A 131 -1.33 5.06 8.32
CA TRP A 131 -2.52 4.87 7.51
C TRP A 131 -3.22 3.56 7.87
N SER A 132 -4.55 3.53 7.77
CA SER A 132 -5.31 2.27 7.85
C SER A 132 -4.81 1.31 6.79
N ARG A 133 -4.28 0.16 7.20
CA ARG A 133 -3.71 -0.81 6.26
C ARG A 133 -4.78 -1.42 5.37
N ARG A 134 -6.01 -1.57 5.86
CA ARG A 134 -7.18 -1.93 5.04
C ARG A 134 -7.34 -1.01 3.81
N ILE A 135 -7.07 0.27 3.97
CA ILE A 135 -7.31 1.31 2.95
C ILE A 135 -6.09 1.54 2.07
N ALA A 136 -4.88 1.36 2.59
CA ALA A 136 -3.64 1.72 1.92
C ALA A 136 -2.56 0.64 2.08
N LYS A 137 -2.90 -0.65 1.94
CA LYS A 137 -2.08 -1.81 2.37
C LYS A 137 -0.60 -1.75 2.00
N ASP A 138 -0.31 -1.26 0.81
CA ASP A 138 1.03 -1.28 0.23
C ASP A 138 1.75 0.08 0.32
N GLU A 139 1.21 1.04 1.07
CA GLU A 139 1.75 2.39 1.29
C GLU A 139 2.92 2.39 2.28
N LEU A 140 3.83 3.36 2.18
CA LEU A 140 4.98 3.53 3.06
C LEU A 140 4.61 3.58 4.55
N MET A 141 3.58 4.33 4.92
CA MET A 141 3.23 4.67 6.31
C MET A 141 2.08 3.81 6.86
N VAL A 142 1.99 2.53 6.50
CA VAL A 142 1.12 1.58 7.20
C VAL A 142 1.85 0.88 8.35
N GLY A 143 1.11 0.41 9.35
CA GLY A 143 1.71 -0.23 10.54
C GLY A 143 2.33 -1.62 10.31
N LEU A 144 2.13 -2.22 9.13
CA LEU A 144 2.82 -3.45 8.70
C LEU A 144 3.27 -3.26 7.25
N VAL A 145 4.52 -2.82 7.09
CA VAL A 145 5.10 -2.42 5.81
C VAL A 145 5.31 -3.64 4.91
N GLY A 146 4.59 -3.68 3.79
CA GLY A 146 4.82 -4.60 2.66
C GLY A 146 5.70 -3.93 1.60
N ALA A 147 5.13 -3.60 0.44
CA ALA A 147 5.83 -2.86 -0.62
C ALA A 147 6.41 -1.53 -0.15
N GLY A 148 5.64 -0.78 0.66
CA GLY A 148 6.08 0.49 1.24
C GLY A 148 6.17 1.63 0.23
N TYR A 149 5.22 1.72 -0.70
CA TYR A 149 5.19 2.75 -1.74
C TYR A 149 5.09 4.16 -1.15
N TYR A 150 6.00 5.04 -1.55
CA TYR A 150 5.98 6.44 -1.13
C TYR A 150 5.01 7.24 -2.00
N THR A 151 3.72 7.10 -1.69
CA THR A 151 2.64 7.62 -2.53
C THR A 151 2.35 9.10 -2.30
N ALA A 152 1.49 9.66 -3.18
CA ALA A 152 0.93 10.99 -2.99
C ALA A 152 0.15 11.15 -1.67
N LEU A 153 -0.30 10.07 -1.02
CA LEU A 153 -1.01 10.12 0.27
C LEU A 153 -0.08 10.61 1.38
N THR A 154 1.08 9.96 1.57
CA THR A 154 2.08 10.36 2.56
C THR A 154 2.75 11.68 2.18
N LEU A 155 3.04 11.90 0.90
CA LEU A 155 3.56 13.19 0.44
C LEU A 155 2.58 14.33 0.76
N GLY A 156 1.27 14.12 0.57
CA GLY A 156 0.27 15.11 0.93
C GLY A 156 0.20 15.41 2.42
N ALA A 157 0.37 14.40 3.27
CA ALA A 157 0.46 14.62 4.71
C ALA A 157 1.68 15.49 5.06
N PHE A 158 2.85 15.25 4.45
CA PHE A 158 4.04 16.08 4.66
C PHE A 158 3.90 17.52 4.18
N ALA A 159 3.23 17.73 3.02
CA ALA A 159 2.92 19.08 2.55
C ALA A 159 2.00 19.81 3.52
N ASP A 160 0.98 19.12 4.04
CA ASP A 160 -0.01 19.68 4.96
C ASP A 160 0.54 19.94 6.38
N LEU A 161 1.56 19.17 6.82
CA LEU A 161 2.31 19.48 8.04
C LEU A 161 3.05 20.83 7.96
N GLY A 162 3.37 21.28 6.73
CA GLY A 162 3.99 22.57 6.45
C GLY A 162 5.51 22.63 6.69
N TYR A 163 6.14 21.50 7.02
CA TYR A 163 7.59 21.41 7.23
C TYR A 163 8.37 21.29 5.90
N TYR A 164 7.72 20.79 4.85
CA TYR A 164 8.38 20.41 3.61
C TYR A 164 7.63 20.91 2.37
N LYS A 165 8.37 21.13 1.29
CA LYS A 165 7.82 21.25 -0.07
C LYS A 165 7.95 19.91 -0.78
N VAL A 166 6.89 19.48 -1.44
CA VAL A 166 6.79 18.15 -2.05
C VAL A 166 7.01 18.23 -3.55
N ASN A 167 7.78 17.29 -4.09
CA ASN A 167 7.83 17.04 -5.53
C ASN A 167 6.86 15.92 -5.91
N TRP A 168 5.65 16.30 -6.34
CA TRP A 168 4.57 15.36 -6.67
C TRP A 168 4.88 14.42 -7.83
N THR A 169 5.79 14.81 -8.74
CA THR A 169 6.17 13.98 -9.89
C THR A 169 6.95 12.72 -9.49
N MET A 170 7.42 12.66 -8.25
CA MET A 170 8.15 11.53 -7.68
C MET A 170 7.24 10.55 -6.92
N ALA A 171 5.94 10.86 -6.78
CA ALA A 171 5.00 9.99 -6.09
C ALA A 171 4.95 8.61 -6.75
N GLU A 172 5.13 7.57 -5.95
CA GLU A 172 4.96 6.20 -6.42
C GLU A 172 3.46 5.88 -6.55
N GLN A 173 3.13 5.03 -7.52
CA GLN A 173 1.77 4.54 -7.69
C GLN A 173 1.55 3.33 -6.79
N MET A 174 0.36 3.21 -6.23
CA MET A 174 -0.05 2.03 -5.47
C MET A 174 -1.32 1.50 -6.11
N SER A 175 -1.36 0.22 -6.47
CA SER A 175 -2.56 -0.37 -7.09
C SER A 175 -3.64 -0.69 -6.08
N TRP A 176 -3.27 -0.95 -4.83
CA TRP A 176 -4.22 -1.14 -3.74
C TRP A 176 -5.15 0.07 -3.60
N GLY A 177 -6.44 -0.12 -3.86
CA GLY A 177 -7.46 0.92 -3.78
C GLY A 177 -7.49 1.91 -4.94
N ASN A 178 -6.61 1.78 -5.93
CA ASN A 178 -6.60 2.68 -7.08
C ASN A 178 -7.92 2.56 -7.86
N ASN A 179 -8.60 3.69 -8.07
CA ASN A 179 -9.92 3.77 -8.71
C ASN A 179 -11.00 2.87 -8.07
N SER A 180 -10.91 2.55 -6.78
CA SER A 180 -11.89 1.68 -6.11
C SER A 180 -13.27 2.33 -5.89
N GLY A 181 -13.39 3.62 -6.12
CA GLY A 181 -14.53 4.43 -5.72
C GLY A 181 -14.67 4.54 -4.19
N CYS A 182 -15.76 5.17 -3.75
CA CYS A 182 -16.01 5.41 -2.32
C CYS A 182 -16.30 4.15 -1.51
N GLY A 183 -16.68 3.05 -2.18
CA GLY A 183 -17.04 1.79 -1.53
C GLY A 183 -15.93 1.24 -0.63
N LEU A 184 -14.66 1.35 -1.03
CA LEU A 184 -13.54 0.86 -0.21
C LEU A 184 -13.44 1.64 1.11
N LEU A 185 -13.65 2.96 1.05
CA LEU A 185 -13.57 3.84 2.21
C LEU A 185 -14.80 3.68 3.12
N GLU A 186 -15.99 3.47 2.55
CA GLU A 186 -17.30 3.60 3.22
C GLU A 186 -18.01 2.30 3.56
N LYS A 187 -17.70 1.21 2.87
CA LYS A 187 -18.38 -0.08 3.03
C LYS A 187 -17.41 -1.12 3.56
N LYS A 188 -17.94 -2.28 3.94
CA LYS A 188 -17.13 -3.44 4.33
C LYS A 188 -16.32 -3.92 3.11
N CYS A 189 -15.17 -4.54 3.37
CA CYS A 189 -14.36 -5.18 2.32
C CYS A 189 -15.07 -6.40 1.70
N VAL A 190 -15.89 -7.08 2.50
CA VAL A 190 -16.65 -8.28 2.14
C VAL A 190 -18.04 -8.15 2.77
N GLU A 191 -19.08 -8.49 2.03
CA GLU A 191 -20.47 -8.50 2.50
C GLU A 191 -21.11 -9.83 2.11
N GLY A 192 -21.50 -10.63 3.11
CA GLY A 192 -22.13 -11.94 2.88
C GLY A 192 -21.21 -12.92 2.12
N GLY A 193 -19.91 -12.89 2.40
CA GLY A 193 -18.92 -13.73 1.71
C GLY A 193 -18.63 -13.32 0.26
N ARG A 194 -19.03 -12.11 -0.16
CA ARG A 194 -18.74 -11.57 -1.49
C ARG A 194 -18.03 -10.23 -1.39
N THR A 195 -17.01 -10.00 -2.21
CA THR A 195 -16.31 -8.72 -2.29
C THR A 195 -16.62 -8.00 -3.60
N LYS A 196 -16.67 -6.67 -3.56
CA LYS A 196 -16.66 -5.81 -4.75
C LYS A 196 -15.24 -5.49 -5.22
N PHE A 197 -14.23 -5.99 -4.51
CA PHE A 197 -12.83 -5.68 -4.73
C PHE A 197 -11.97 -6.96 -4.84
N PRO A 198 -12.20 -7.79 -5.87
CA PRO A 198 -11.54 -9.10 -6.01
C PRO A 198 -10.01 -9.01 -6.14
N ASP A 199 -9.48 -7.87 -6.60
CA ASP A 199 -8.04 -7.63 -6.69
C ASP A 199 -7.39 -7.30 -5.33
N MET A 200 -8.21 -7.05 -4.29
CA MET A 200 -7.74 -6.64 -2.95
C MET A 200 -8.07 -7.66 -1.88
N PHE A 201 -9.30 -8.18 -1.88
CA PHE A 201 -9.79 -9.11 -0.86
C PHE A 201 -10.18 -10.43 -1.50
N CYS A 202 -9.95 -11.51 -0.78
CA CYS A 202 -10.29 -12.86 -1.21
C CYS A 202 -11.42 -13.40 -0.33
N THR A 203 -12.34 -14.19 -0.89
CA THR A 203 -13.52 -14.71 -0.16
C THR A 203 -13.64 -16.22 -0.21
N THR A 204 -12.65 -16.89 -0.80
CA THR A 204 -12.62 -18.34 -0.96
C THR A 204 -11.28 -18.82 -0.45
N GLU A 205 -11.31 -19.89 0.35
CA GLU A 205 -10.10 -20.54 0.82
C GLU A 205 -9.29 -21.05 -0.38
N SER A 206 -7.98 -20.87 -0.31
CA SER A 206 -7.08 -21.43 -1.32
C SER A 206 -7.13 -22.95 -1.25
N THR A 207 -7.19 -23.61 -2.41
CA THR A 207 -7.00 -25.07 -2.47
C THR A 207 -5.61 -25.43 -1.96
N GLU A 208 -5.46 -26.61 -1.36
CA GLU A 208 -4.15 -27.08 -0.94
C GLU A 208 -3.19 -27.24 -2.13
N GLY A 209 -1.90 -26.99 -1.88
CA GLY A 209 -0.83 -27.12 -2.87
C GLY A 209 -0.67 -25.91 -3.80
N SER A 210 0.19 -26.09 -4.81
CA SER A 210 0.63 -25.03 -5.72
C SER A 210 -0.49 -24.46 -6.60
N ALA A 211 -1.55 -25.23 -6.85
CA ALA A 211 -2.71 -24.79 -7.63
C ALA A 211 -3.50 -23.67 -6.92
N GLY A 212 -3.48 -23.63 -5.58
CA GLY A 212 -4.19 -22.61 -4.79
C GLY A 212 -3.37 -21.36 -4.49
N LEU A 213 -2.10 -21.32 -4.90
CA LEU A 213 -1.23 -20.16 -4.72
C LEU A 213 -1.65 -19.02 -5.64
N GLN A 214 -1.71 -17.82 -5.09
CA GLN A 214 -2.06 -16.58 -5.78
C GLN A 214 -1.02 -15.51 -5.47
N CYS A 215 -0.95 -14.48 -6.29
CA CYS A 215 -0.09 -13.35 -5.99
C CYS A 215 -0.61 -12.50 -4.84
N THR A 216 0.30 -12.19 -3.92
CA THR A 216 0.16 -11.05 -3.01
C THR A 216 -0.04 -9.74 -3.79
N SER A 217 -0.70 -8.75 -3.19
CA SER A 217 -1.04 -7.48 -3.88
C SER A 217 0.18 -6.70 -4.37
N ASP A 218 1.32 -6.83 -3.69
CA ASP A 218 2.59 -6.21 -4.05
C ASP A 218 3.42 -7.04 -5.04
N ARG A 219 2.90 -8.20 -5.45
CA ARG A 219 3.54 -9.15 -6.37
C ARG A 219 4.91 -9.64 -5.88
N GLN A 220 5.23 -9.53 -4.60
CA GLN A 220 6.55 -9.93 -4.09
C GLN A 220 6.60 -11.41 -3.70
N SER A 221 5.45 -12.03 -3.48
CA SER A 221 5.36 -13.45 -3.09
C SER A 221 4.14 -14.13 -3.67
N LEU A 222 4.24 -15.46 -3.83
CA LEU A 222 3.07 -16.34 -3.89
C LEU A 222 2.50 -16.48 -2.49
N GLY A 223 1.18 -16.57 -2.36
CA GLY A 223 0.49 -16.66 -1.09
C GLY A 223 -0.85 -17.34 -1.20
N THR A 224 -1.55 -17.42 -0.06
CA THR A 224 -2.88 -18.01 0.03
C THR A 224 -3.87 -17.04 0.66
N CYS A 225 -5.15 -17.24 0.37
CA CYS A 225 -6.20 -16.49 1.03
C CYS A 225 -6.28 -16.87 2.51
N THR A 226 -6.10 -15.90 3.40
CA THR A 226 -6.19 -16.13 4.84
C THR A 226 -7.61 -15.86 5.32
N ILE A 227 -8.39 -16.92 5.45
CA ILE A 227 -9.66 -16.95 6.19
C ILE A 227 -9.46 -17.89 7.37
N GLN A 228 -9.85 -17.47 8.56
CA GLN A 228 -9.72 -18.26 9.77
C GLN A 228 -10.96 -18.11 10.66
N THR A 229 -11.22 -19.15 11.44
CA THR A 229 -12.27 -19.15 12.47
C THR A 229 -11.71 -18.60 13.77
N HIS A 230 -12.31 -17.53 14.27
CA HIS A 230 -11.98 -16.93 15.56
C HIS A 230 -12.76 -17.62 16.69
N GLU A 231 -12.23 -17.60 17.91
CA GLU A 231 -12.87 -18.28 19.07
C GLU A 231 -14.28 -17.76 19.37
N ARG A 232 -14.47 -16.45 19.18
CA ARG A 232 -15.71 -15.71 19.39
C ARG A 232 -16.09 -14.95 18.13
N ASP A 233 -17.36 -14.62 18.03
CA ASP A 233 -17.89 -13.80 16.96
C ASP A 233 -17.10 -12.49 16.87
N LEU A 234 -16.74 -12.13 15.64
CA LEU A 234 -16.12 -10.85 15.35
C LEU A 234 -17.12 -9.73 15.69
N PRO A 235 -16.62 -8.53 16.02
CA PRO A 235 -17.46 -7.35 16.16
C PRO A 235 -18.33 -7.14 14.91
N GLY A 236 -19.58 -6.70 15.04
CA GLY A 236 -20.53 -6.63 13.91
C GLY A 236 -20.02 -5.86 12.68
N GLN A 237 -19.17 -4.86 12.87
CA GLN A 237 -18.52 -4.12 11.77
C GLN A 237 -17.44 -4.92 11.01
N PHE A 238 -16.89 -5.96 11.63
CA PHE A 238 -15.88 -6.87 11.08
C PHE A 238 -16.44 -8.26 10.74
N GLN A 239 -17.74 -8.47 10.88
CA GLN A 239 -18.41 -9.68 10.40
C GLN A 239 -18.62 -9.59 8.89
N TYR A 240 -17.97 -10.48 8.15
CA TYR A 240 -17.90 -10.46 6.69
C TYR A 240 -18.60 -11.63 6.00
N PHE A 241 -18.74 -12.74 6.72
CA PHE A 241 -19.36 -13.97 6.25
C PHE A 241 -20.66 -14.23 7.02
N SER A 242 -21.41 -15.25 6.62
CA SER A 242 -22.62 -15.69 7.34
C SER A 242 -22.30 -16.20 8.73
N ASP A 243 -21.15 -16.86 8.89
CA ASP A 243 -20.59 -17.18 10.19
C ASP A 243 -19.85 -15.95 10.74
N GLY A 244 -20.33 -15.42 11.87
CA GLY A 244 -19.76 -14.25 12.53
C GLY A 244 -18.33 -14.47 13.05
N LYS A 245 -17.86 -15.72 13.12
CA LYS A 245 -16.50 -16.07 13.55
C LYS A 245 -15.48 -16.09 12.41
N LEU A 246 -15.91 -16.09 11.15
CA LEU A 246 -14.99 -16.13 10.02
C LEU A 246 -14.49 -14.73 9.65
N GLY A 247 -13.19 -14.63 9.43
CA GLY A 247 -12.53 -13.43 8.93
C GLY A 247 -11.05 -13.64 8.68
N GLY A 248 -10.36 -12.59 8.23
CA GLY A 248 -8.91 -12.57 8.12
C GLY A 248 -8.20 -12.54 9.48
N ASN A 249 -6.88 -12.60 9.46
CA ASN A 249 -6.08 -12.52 10.68
C ASN A 249 -6.02 -11.09 11.21
N LYS A 250 -6.21 -10.93 12.53
CA LYS A 250 -6.14 -9.64 13.22
C LYS A 250 -4.77 -8.98 13.06
N THR A 251 -3.69 -9.77 13.06
CA THR A 251 -2.31 -9.26 13.01
C THR A 251 -1.97 -8.61 11.67
N ASP A 252 -2.77 -8.86 10.63
CA ASP A 252 -2.59 -8.24 9.33
C ASP A 252 -3.06 -6.79 9.31
N LEU A 253 -3.68 -6.27 10.38
CA LEU A 253 -4.19 -4.89 10.47
C LEU A 253 -5.20 -4.52 9.35
N MET A 254 -5.87 -5.52 8.79
CA MET A 254 -6.82 -5.35 7.70
C MET A 254 -8.27 -5.22 8.20
N ASP A 255 -8.48 -4.89 9.47
CA ASP A 255 -9.80 -4.93 10.11
C ASP A 255 -10.49 -6.30 9.98
N TYR A 256 -9.72 -7.40 10.00
CA TYR A 256 -10.17 -8.77 9.71
C TYR A 256 -10.63 -9.00 8.26
N CYS A 257 -10.34 -8.10 7.32
CA CYS A 257 -10.59 -8.37 5.90
C CYS A 257 -9.63 -9.46 5.40
N PRO A 258 -10.13 -10.54 4.79
CA PRO A 258 -9.29 -11.59 4.21
C PRO A 258 -8.52 -11.08 2.98
N ILE A 259 -7.23 -11.40 2.92
CA ILE A 259 -6.31 -11.02 1.84
C ILE A 259 -5.42 -12.21 1.47
N ILE A 260 -4.72 -12.10 0.35
CA ILE A 260 -3.65 -13.04 0.00
C ILE A 260 -2.41 -12.69 0.82
N VAL A 261 -1.92 -13.64 1.61
CA VAL A 261 -0.71 -13.50 2.44
C VAL A 261 0.34 -14.48 1.94
N GLY A 262 1.51 -13.94 1.61
CA GLY A 262 2.69 -14.73 1.25
C GLY A 262 3.50 -15.14 2.47
N LYS A 263 4.32 -16.17 2.30
CA LYS A 263 5.32 -16.59 3.30
C LYS A 263 6.71 -16.21 2.82
N ARG A 264 7.70 -16.30 3.71
CA ARG A 264 9.10 -16.00 3.37
C ARG A 264 9.62 -16.97 2.32
N GLU A 265 9.27 -18.24 2.44
CA GLU A 265 9.69 -19.32 1.55
C GLU A 265 9.13 -19.13 0.13
N THR A 266 8.00 -18.45 -0.01
CA THR A 266 7.35 -18.18 -1.30
C THR A 266 7.62 -16.77 -1.84
N SER A 267 8.69 -16.13 -1.37
CA SER A 267 9.21 -14.86 -1.90
C SER A 267 9.76 -15.05 -3.31
N CYS A 268 9.35 -14.18 -4.23
CA CYS A 268 9.85 -14.20 -5.61
C CYS A 268 11.29 -13.70 -5.75
N THR A 269 11.80 -12.95 -4.76
CA THR A 269 13.11 -12.31 -4.86
C THR A 269 14.25 -13.15 -4.30
N ASP A 270 13.96 -13.97 -3.30
CA ASP A 270 14.94 -14.67 -2.45
C ASP A 270 14.33 -15.87 -1.71
N GLY A 271 13.15 -16.34 -2.14
CA GLY A 271 12.48 -17.49 -1.56
C GLY A 271 13.08 -18.83 -2.00
N ASP A 272 12.47 -19.91 -1.54
CA ASP A 272 12.85 -21.28 -1.87
C ASP A 272 12.12 -21.74 -3.14
N GLN A 273 12.86 -21.83 -4.24
CA GLN A 273 12.34 -22.27 -5.53
C GLN A 273 11.70 -23.67 -5.47
N SER A 274 12.13 -24.55 -4.55
CA SER A 274 11.54 -25.89 -4.40
C SER A 274 10.06 -25.85 -3.96
N GLN A 275 9.64 -24.76 -3.31
CA GLN A 275 8.26 -24.55 -2.85
C GLN A 275 7.38 -23.89 -3.92
N MET A 276 7.96 -23.52 -5.06
CA MET A 276 7.29 -22.75 -6.12
C MET A 276 7.57 -23.35 -7.51
N PRO A 277 6.96 -24.51 -7.83
CA PRO A 277 7.12 -25.15 -9.13
C PRO A 277 6.89 -24.17 -10.30
N GLY A 278 7.77 -24.21 -11.31
CA GLY A 278 7.69 -23.34 -12.49
C GLY A 278 8.06 -21.87 -12.25
N SER A 279 8.44 -21.49 -11.03
CA SER A 279 8.86 -20.13 -10.71
C SER A 279 10.35 -19.91 -10.97
N LEU A 280 10.68 -18.68 -11.38
CA LEU A 280 12.04 -18.17 -11.55
C LEU A 280 12.33 -17.13 -10.46
N ILE A 281 13.26 -17.43 -9.56
CA ILE A 281 13.60 -16.58 -8.40
C ILE A 281 14.84 -15.74 -8.71
N ALA A 282 14.67 -14.42 -8.65
CA ALA A 282 15.72 -13.43 -8.91
C ALA A 282 15.35 -12.09 -8.26
N ALA A 283 16.32 -11.19 -8.08
CA ALA A 283 16.10 -9.92 -7.38
C ALA A 283 14.97 -9.04 -7.98
N ASN A 284 14.75 -9.12 -9.30
CA ASN A 284 13.69 -8.43 -10.05
C ASN A 284 12.49 -9.34 -10.38
N SER A 285 12.42 -10.54 -9.81
CA SER A 285 11.27 -11.42 -10.02
C SER A 285 10.05 -10.94 -9.25
N ARG A 286 8.89 -11.08 -9.89
CA ARG A 286 7.59 -10.75 -9.32
C ARG A 286 6.59 -11.86 -9.61
N CYS A 287 5.62 -12.01 -8.72
CA CYS A 287 4.54 -12.96 -8.90
C CYS A 287 3.61 -12.50 -10.02
N VAL A 288 3.25 -13.41 -10.91
CA VAL A 288 2.21 -13.22 -11.92
C VAL A 288 1.15 -14.31 -11.80
N GLN A 289 -0.12 -13.92 -12.01
CA GLN A 289 -1.24 -14.86 -11.96
C GLN A 289 -1.22 -15.78 -13.19
N GLY A 290 -1.69 -17.01 -13.02
CA GLY A 290 -1.78 -18.00 -14.07
C GLY A 290 -3.19 -18.20 -14.61
N GLU A 291 -3.29 -18.61 -15.87
CA GLU A 291 -4.48 -19.22 -16.46
C GLU A 291 -4.09 -20.58 -17.02
N ASN A 292 -4.58 -21.64 -16.38
CA ASN A 292 -4.26 -23.04 -16.69
C ASN A 292 -2.74 -23.29 -16.74
N LEU A 293 -1.99 -22.73 -15.78
CA LEU A 293 -0.55 -22.96 -15.70
C LEU A 293 -0.25 -24.36 -15.16
N ILE A 294 0.71 -25.00 -15.79
CA ILE A 294 1.23 -26.32 -15.41
C ILE A 294 2.75 -26.23 -15.41
N ALA A 295 3.37 -26.64 -14.30
CA ALA A 295 4.81 -26.71 -14.12
C ALA A 295 5.20 -28.17 -13.85
N ASP A 296 5.95 -28.80 -14.75
CA ASP A 296 6.35 -30.22 -14.67
C ASP A 296 5.19 -31.14 -14.22
N ASP A 297 4.10 -31.13 -14.99
CA ASP A 297 2.83 -31.85 -14.74
C ASP A 297 2.05 -31.48 -13.47
N THR A 298 2.51 -30.46 -12.73
CA THR A 298 1.84 -29.95 -11.53
C THR A 298 1.06 -28.67 -11.85
N ALA A 299 -0.23 -28.64 -11.51
CA ALA A 299 -1.03 -27.43 -11.65
C ALA A 299 -0.54 -26.32 -10.70
N VAL A 300 -0.38 -25.10 -11.22
CA VAL A 300 0.05 -23.93 -10.43
C VAL A 300 -0.89 -22.74 -10.67
N GLY A 301 -1.27 -22.04 -9.60
CA GLY A 301 -2.17 -20.88 -9.70
C GLY A 301 -1.45 -19.58 -10.07
N ALA A 302 -0.18 -19.47 -9.68
CA ALA A 302 0.68 -18.33 -9.93
C ALA A 302 2.14 -18.77 -9.96
N VAL A 303 3.01 -17.95 -10.54
CA VAL A 303 4.46 -18.21 -10.61
C VAL A 303 5.26 -16.91 -10.45
N CYS A 304 6.51 -17.01 -10.00
CA CYS A 304 7.45 -15.90 -10.09
C CYS A 304 8.09 -15.86 -11.47
N VAL A 305 8.17 -14.67 -12.06
CA VAL A 305 8.87 -14.42 -13.32
C VAL A 305 9.78 -13.23 -13.16
N GLU A 306 10.92 -13.25 -13.83
CA GLU A 306 11.79 -12.08 -13.91
C GLU A 306 11.10 -10.98 -14.71
N VAL A 307 11.14 -9.76 -14.20
CA VAL A 307 10.49 -8.60 -14.81
C VAL A 307 11.53 -7.57 -15.26
N SER A 308 11.34 -7.03 -16.46
CA SER A 308 12.07 -5.88 -16.99
C SER A 308 11.08 -4.77 -17.34
N CYS A 309 11.39 -3.54 -16.97
CA CYS A 309 10.49 -2.39 -17.10
C CYS A 309 11.13 -1.32 -18.01
N LYS A 310 10.91 -1.42 -19.31
CA LYS A 310 11.53 -0.50 -20.29
C LYS A 310 10.46 0.32 -20.99
N LYS A 311 10.65 1.64 -21.04
CA LYS A 311 9.75 2.58 -21.76
C LYS A 311 8.26 2.41 -21.38
N ASN A 312 7.96 2.19 -20.10
CA ASN A 312 6.61 1.91 -19.59
C ASN A 312 5.98 0.60 -20.11
N GLU A 313 6.78 -0.33 -20.59
CA GLU A 313 6.34 -1.68 -20.98
C GLU A 313 6.92 -2.72 -20.03
N VAL A 314 6.09 -3.69 -19.67
CA VAL A 314 6.49 -4.87 -18.90
C VAL A 314 6.94 -5.94 -19.87
N SER A 315 8.15 -6.47 -19.66
CA SER A 315 8.61 -7.70 -20.28
C SER A 315 8.92 -8.72 -19.21
N VAL A 316 8.63 -9.99 -19.49
CA VAL A 316 8.83 -11.09 -18.55
C VAL A 316 9.73 -12.17 -19.12
N ARG A 317 10.50 -12.81 -18.24
CA ARG A 317 11.23 -14.05 -18.48
C ARG A 317 10.83 -15.06 -17.42
N TYR A 318 10.52 -16.29 -17.82
CA TYR A 318 9.93 -17.32 -16.98
C TYR A 318 10.72 -18.63 -17.03
N SER A 319 10.44 -19.55 -16.11
CA SER A 319 11.18 -20.81 -15.99
C SER A 319 11.15 -21.63 -17.29
N GLY A 320 12.29 -22.23 -17.64
CA GLY A 320 12.46 -23.03 -18.87
C GLY A 320 12.63 -22.19 -20.14
N ASN A 321 12.86 -20.88 -20.05
CA ASN A 321 13.08 -20.01 -21.21
C ASN A 321 14.01 -18.83 -20.88
N ASP A 322 15.00 -18.57 -21.73
CA ASP A 322 15.96 -17.47 -21.56
C ASP A 322 15.55 -16.16 -22.24
N ASN A 323 14.49 -16.17 -23.06
CA ASN A 323 14.04 -15.01 -23.83
C ASN A 323 13.11 -14.10 -23.03
N TRP A 324 13.14 -12.81 -23.39
CA TRP A 324 12.21 -11.81 -22.89
C TRP A 324 10.97 -11.71 -23.78
N TYR A 325 9.80 -11.69 -23.15
CA TYR A 325 8.51 -11.58 -23.83
C TYR A 325 7.77 -10.33 -23.35
N SER A 326 7.23 -9.54 -24.29
CA SER A 326 6.34 -8.43 -23.97
C SER A 326 5.08 -8.95 -23.29
N CYS A 327 4.69 -8.31 -22.18
CA CYS A 327 3.51 -8.65 -21.40
C CYS A 327 2.65 -7.39 -21.20
N PRO A 328 1.84 -7.00 -22.20
CA PRO A 328 1.00 -5.81 -22.10
C PRO A 328 -0.06 -5.99 -21.00
N GLU A 329 -0.27 -4.94 -20.20
CA GLU A 329 -1.20 -4.94 -19.05
C GLU A 329 -2.58 -5.54 -19.40
N GLY A 330 -3.05 -6.49 -18.59
CA GLY A 330 -4.33 -7.19 -18.80
C GLY A 330 -4.32 -8.26 -19.91
N GLY A 331 -3.21 -8.38 -20.65
CA GLY A 331 -3.01 -9.40 -21.66
C GLY A 331 -2.81 -10.81 -21.08
N ARG A 332 -2.84 -11.80 -21.97
CA ARG A 332 -2.54 -13.21 -21.67
C ARG A 332 -1.37 -13.67 -22.53
N LEU A 333 -0.21 -13.83 -21.91
CA LEU A 333 0.98 -14.32 -22.58
C LEU A 333 0.98 -15.86 -22.55
N ALA A 334 0.83 -16.48 -23.72
CA ALA A 334 1.02 -17.93 -23.85
C ALA A 334 2.49 -18.29 -23.61
N VAL A 335 2.72 -19.16 -22.64
CA VAL A 335 4.07 -19.62 -22.27
C VAL A 335 4.60 -20.55 -23.37
N LYS A 336 5.86 -20.39 -23.74
CA LYS A 336 6.54 -21.22 -24.75
C LYS A 336 7.64 -22.02 -24.06
N GLY A 337 7.43 -23.32 -23.91
CA GLY A 337 8.40 -24.24 -23.31
C GLY A 337 7.75 -25.53 -22.79
N ASN A 338 8.59 -26.43 -22.29
CA ASN A 338 8.13 -27.71 -21.72
C ASN A 338 8.01 -27.66 -20.18
N VAL A 339 8.84 -26.84 -19.53
CA VAL A 339 8.89 -26.70 -18.05
C VAL A 339 7.65 -25.99 -17.51
N LEU A 340 7.25 -24.90 -18.16
CA LEU A 340 6.05 -24.14 -17.81
C LEU A 340 5.15 -24.06 -19.05
N GLN A 341 3.88 -24.41 -18.85
CA GLN A 341 2.84 -24.41 -19.88
C GLN A 341 1.64 -23.59 -19.40
N GLY A 342 0.76 -23.20 -20.32
CA GLY A 342 -0.43 -22.39 -20.04
C GLY A 342 -0.23 -20.91 -20.38
N LYS A 343 -0.89 -20.01 -19.64
CA LYS A 343 -0.80 -18.57 -19.87
C LYS A 343 -0.49 -17.79 -18.61
N ILE A 344 0.37 -16.79 -18.75
CA ILE A 344 0.63 -15.77 -17.74
C ILE A 344 -0.36 -14.62 -17.95
N VAL A 345 -1.03 -14.18 -16.88
CA VAL A 345 -1.82 -12.95 -16.88
C VAL A 345 -0.89 -11.77 -16.64
N CYS A 346 -0.79 -10.88 -17.63
CA CYS A 346 0.15 -9.78 -17.59
C CYS A 346 -0.22 -8.74 -16.52
N PRO A 347 0.69 -8.43 -15.58
CA PRO A 347 0.41 -7.52 -14.47
C PRO A 347 0.34 -6.07 -14.95
N LYS A 348 -0.17 -5.19 -14.09
CA LYS A 348 -0.09 -3.75 -14.32
C LYS A 348 1.34 -3.28 -14.17
N TYR A 349 1.73 -2.26 -14.94
CA TYR A 349 3.09 -1.71 -14.84
C TYR A 349 3.41 -1.25 -13.40
N ALA A 350 2.46 -0.57 -12.75
CA ALA A 350 2.61 -0.08 -11.38
C ALA A 350 2.80 -1.19 -10.32
N ASP A 351 2.29 -2.40 -10.57
CA ASP A 351 2.38 -3.52 -9.62
C ASP A 351 3.80 -4.09 -9.54
N VAL A 352 4.54 -4.03 -10.64
CA VAL A 352 5.83 -4.73 -10.78
C VAL A 352 6.99 -3.77 -10.97
N CYS A 353 6.79 -2.57 -11.54
CA CYS A 353 7.87 -1.66 -11.90
C CYS A 353 8.16 -0.55 -10.90
N ASN A 354 7.30 -0.33 -9.90
CA ASN A 354 7.56 0.68 -8.86
C ASN A 354 8.65 0.23 -7.88
N THR A 355 8.72 -1.06 -7.56
CA THR A 355 9.70 -1.64 -6.62
C THR A 355 10.97 -2.17 -7.28
N ILE A 356 11.00 -2.30 -8.62
CA ILE A 356 12.22 -2.75 -9.31
C ILE A 356 13.20 -1.60 -9.31
N ASN A 357 14.37 -1.84 -8.72
CA ASN A 357 15.45 -0.87 -8.58
C ASN A 357 15.62 -0.10 -9.89
N ARG A 358 15.25 1.19 -9.90
CA ARG A 358 15.47 2.10 -11.04
C ARG A 358 16.93 2.13 -11.49
N VAL A 359 17.85 1.68 -10.64
CA VAL A 359 19.29 1.55 -10.92
C VAL A 359 19.59 0.41 -11.90
N ILE A 360 18.81 -0.69 -11.90
CA ILE A 360 19.01 -1.82 -12.82
C ILE A 360 18.55 -1.44 -14.25
N ASP A 361 17.49 -0.65 -14.40
CA ASP A 361 17.01 -0.16 -15.70
C ASP A 361 17.76 1.08 -16.24
N LYS A 362 18.55 1.78 -15.39
CA LYS A 362 19.38 2.93 -15.81
C LYS A 362 20.50 2.58 -16.80
N GLY A 363 20.71 1.30 -17.09
CA GLY A 363 21.67 0.85 -18.08
C GLY A 363 21.38 1.31 -19.52
N ARG A 364 20.10 1.53 -19.92
CA ARG A 364 19.77 1.96 -21.30
C ARG A 364 18.42 2.70 -21.39
N GLY A 365 18.45 4.02 -21.24
CA GLY A 365 17.39 4.93 -21.73
C GLY A 365 16.88 5.93 -20.69
N ARG A 366 16.68 7.19 -21.11
CA ARG A 366 16.13 8.28 -20.29
C ARG A 366 14.66 7.99 -19.94
N PRO A 367 14.22 8.24 -18.69
CA PRO A 367 12.80 8.18 -18.34
C PRO A 367 12.05 9.37 -18.95
N MET A 368 10.89 9.10 -19.55
CA MET A 368 9.93 10.12 -20.02
C MET A 368 8.92 10.43 -18.90
N LYS A 369 8.51 11.69 -18.81
CA LYS A 369 7.62 12.24 -17.78
C LYS A 369 6.29 11.47 -17.72
N LEU A 370 5.97 10.95 -16.54
CA LEU A 370 4.64 10.46 -16.18
C LEU A 370 3.67 11.65 -16.01
N GLY A 371 2.42 11.46 -16.41
CA GLY A 371 1.40 12.50 -16.66
C GLY A 371 1.29 13.62 -15.60
N ALA A 372 0.99 14.82 -16.10
CA ALA A 372 0.96 16.07 -15.35
C ALA A 372 0.04 16.03 -14.13
N TYR A 373 0.64 16.10 -12.95
CA TYR A 373 0.02 16.74 -11.79
C TYR A 373 -0.10 18.23 -12.14
N VAL A 374 -1.29 18.67 -12.54
CA VAL A 374 -1.55 20.09 -12.82
C VAL A 374 -1.58 20.81 -11.49
N ASP A 375 -0.56 21.64 -11.28
CA ASP A 375 -0.45 22.59 -10.19
C ASP A 375 -1.57 23.64 -10.34
N HIS A 376 -2.60 23.55 -9.51
CA HIS A 376 -3.47 24.70 -9.26
C HIS A 376 -2.89 25.48 -8.10
N GLY A 377 -1.86 26.25 -8.44
CA GLY A 377 -1.35 27.36 -7.64
C GLY A 377 -2.49 28.34 -7.37
N ASN A 378 -2.66 28.62 -6.08
CA ASN A 378 -3.67 29.50 -5.53
C ASN A 378 -3.14 30.93 -5.55
N ASP A 379 -3.33 31.67 -6.64
CA ASP A 379 -3.11 33.11 -6.67
C ASP A 379 -4.43 33.84 -6.52
N GLY A 380 -4.78 34.11 -5.26
CA GLY A 380 -5.76 35.13 -4.93
C GLY A 380 -5.14 36.52 -5.08
N ARG A 381 -5.46 37.23 -6.16
CA ARG A 381 -5.70 38.67 -6.10
C ARG A 381 -6.56 39.13 -7.27
N SER A 382 -7.60 39.85 -6.91
CA SER A 382 -8.54 40.55 -7.78
C SER A 382 -7.82 41.55 -8.69
N ASP A 383 -8.23 41.64 -9.95
CA ASP A 383 -8.94 42.81 -10.48
C ASP A 383 -9.22 42.63 -11.99
N GLY A 384 -10.46 42.93 -12.40
CA GLY A 384 -10.72 43.67 -13.63
C GLY A 384 -10.80 42.91 -14.96
N SER A 385 -12.03 42.86 -15.45
CA SER A 385 -12.42 43.06 -16.86
C SER A 385 -12.65 41.84 -17.75
N VAL A 386 -13.90 41.79 -18.19
CA VAL A 386 -14.54 40.85 -19.10
C VAL A 386 -14.23 41.25 -20.53
N THR A 387 -13.63 40.35 -21.32
CA THR A 387 -13.86 40.32 -22.78
C THR A 387 -13.69 38.89 -23.29
N ALA A 388 -14.81 38.26 -23.62
CA ALA A 388 -14.86 37.03 -24.39
C ALA A 388 -14.56 37.34 -25.86
N ALA A 389 -13.53 36.72 -26.44
CA ALA A 389 -13.27 36.73 -27.87
C ALA A 389 -13.45 35.32 -28.42
N ILE A 390 -14.60 35.11 -29.05
CA ILE A 390 -14.95 33.95 -29.86
C ILE A 390 -14.31 34.18 -31.25
N LEU A 391 -13.46 33.27 -31.72
CA LEU A 391 -12.97 33.28 -33.10
C LEU A 391 -13.54 32.08 -33.86
N VAL A 392 -14.44 32.40 -34.78
CA VAL A 392 -15.00 31.56 -35.86
C VAL A 392 -14.03 31.60 -37.05
N PRO A 393 -13.80 30.50 -37.80
CA PRO A 393 -13.02 30.55 -39.03
C PRO A 393 -13.90 30.96 -40.22
N LEU A 394 -13.53 32.04 -40.92
CA LEU A 394 -14.17 32.54 -42.14
C LEU A 394 -13.52 31.94 -43.39
N LEU A 395 -14.39 31.39 -44.24
CA LEU A 395 -14.17 30.89 -45.59
C LEU A 395 -13.82 32.05 -46.55
N PHE A 396 -12.72 31.95 -47.29
CA PHE A 396 -12.39 32.89 -48.37
C PHE A 396 -13.02 32.43 -49.70
N ILE A 397 -13.93 33.23 -50.26
CA ILE A 397 -14.43 33.12 -51.63
C ILE A 397 -13.82 34.28 -52.43
N PHE A 398 -13.04 33.98 -53.47
CA PHE A 398 -12.62 34.95 -54.49
C PHE A 398 -13.55 34.84 -55.71
N LEU A 399 -14.17 35.96 -56.06
CA LEU A 399 -14.95 36.18 -57.28
C LEU A 399 -14.02 36.77 -58.36
N ALA A 400 -14.04 36.18 -59.56
CA ALA A 400 -13.50 36.75 -60.79
C ALA A 400 -14.46 36.48 -61.97
N VAL A 401 -15.51 37.30 -62.05
CA VAL A 401 -15.79 38.29 -63.12
C VAL A 401 -15.69 37.90 -64.64
N PHE A 402 -16.77 38.28 -65.35
CA PHE A 402 -16.98 38.64 -66.79
C PHE A 402 -17.30 37.53 -67.84
N THR A 403 -18.59 37.39 -68.23
CA THR A 403 -19.25 37.74 -69.54
C THR A 403 -18.98 36.77 -70.72
N ILE A 404 -19.88 36.38 -71.64
CA ILE A 404 -20.98 37.05 -72.34
C ILE A 404 -21.79 36.00 -73.17
N MET A 405 -23.11 36.25 -73.29
CA MET A 405 -24.09 35.94 -74.37
C MET A 405 -24.40 34.52 -74.89
N ALA A 406 -25.72 34.27 -74.90
CA ALA A 406 -26.50 33.28 -75.65
C ALA A 406 -26.61 33.66 -77.17
N PRO A 407 -27.32 32.93 -78.06
CA PRO A 407 -28.59 32.21 -77.85
C PRO A 407 -28.46 30.70 -77.67
#